data_AF-A0A520GBF4-F1
#
_entry.id   AF-A0A520GBF4-F1
#
_cell.length_a   1.000
_cell.length_b   1.000
_cell.length_c   1.000
_cell.angle_alpha   90.00
_cell.angle_beta   90.00
_cell.angle_gamma   90.00
#
_symmetry.space_group_name_H-M   'P 1'
#
loop_
_entity.id
_entity.type
_entity.pdbx_description
1 polymer ?
#
loop_
_entity_poly.entity_id
_entity_poly.type
_entity_poly.pdbx_seq_one_letter_code
_entity_poly.pdbx_strand_id
1 'polypeptide(L)'
;MQAFGRALLLEPCLASSVLAATAVREAASEARKDGLLPAMASGELRLAWAHDETTGRHEPLWVETRARRDGAQWRLDGTKSLVLHAGAASRFVVSARVNGEAGDADGLALFLVDRGGPGAKLRGYRLVDDTPAGELVLDGAAAEPLGDPADAERAAAAIRATIAAGTAAVCADMVGTMETAFALTTAYVNTRKQFGRLIGEYQALRHRVAEMAVALEMARSMAIAAAVAVDDAASPDAATDLPRAKLAIGRHARALCQAAIQSHGGIGMTEEYAVGHCLRRIHVLDHLFGDVDAQAARLARM
;
A
#
# COMPACT_ATOMS: atom_id res chain seq x y z
N MET A 1 10.14 -0.28 5.69
CA MET A 1 9.37 0.75 4.95
C MET A 1 9.65 2.17 5.41
N GLN A 2 9.77 2.49 6.70
CA GLN A 2 10.08 3.86 7.14
C GLN A 2 11.34 4.47 6.50
N ALA A 3 12.43 3.72 6.40
CA ALA A 3 13.63 4.18 5.70
C ALA A 3 13.39 4.48 4.19
N PHE A 4 12.47 3.75 3.55
CA PHE A 4 12.11 3.98 2.15
C PHE A 4 11.27 5.23 1.98
N GLY A 5 10.34 5.50 2.91
CA GLY A 5 9.60 6.75 2.95
C GLY A 5 10.52 7.96 3.15
N ARG A 6 11.54 7.86 4.01
CA ARG A 6 12.55 8.92 4.14
C ARG A 6 13.26 9.23 2.82
N ALA A 7 13.52 8.20 2.02
CA ALA A 7 14.18 8.34 0.72
C ALA A 7 13.22 8.68 -0.44
N LEU A 8 11.91 8.74 -0.19
CA LEU A 8 10.87 8.83 -1.24
C LEU A 8 11.06 7.78 -2.33
N LEU A 9 11.39 6.55 -1.92
CA LEU A 9 11.80 5.48 -2.83
C LEU A 9 10.63 4.99 -3.70
N LEU A 10 10.86 4.89 -5.02
CA LEU A 10 9.88 4.39 -6.00
C LEU A 10 10.08 2.93 -6.38
N GLU A 11 10.89 2.17 -5.64
CA GLU A 11 11.17 0.76 -5.91
C GLU A 11 10.02 -0.17 -5.49
N PRO A 12 9.86 -1.36 -6.10
CA PRO A 12 8.72 -2.26 -5.92
C PRO A 12 8.71 -3.02 -4.59
N CYS A 13 9.25 -2.44 -3.51
CA CYS A 13 9.34 -3.11 -2.20
C CYS A 13 7.96 -3.36 -1.58
N LEU A 14 7.04 -2.40 -1.65
CA LEU A 14 5.66 -2.60 -1.16
C LEU A 14 4.94 -3.66 -2.00
N ALA A 15 5.00 -3.54 -3.32
CA ALA A 15 4.31 -4.42 -4.25
C ALA A 15 4.79 -5.89 -4.16
N SER A 16 6.11 -6.09 -4.16
CA SER A 16 6.71 -7.43 -4.23
C SER A 16 7.05 -7.98 -2.85
N SER A 17 7.87 -7.27 -2.08
CA SER A 17 8.45 -7.80 -0.83
C SER A 17 7.49 -7.78 0.36
N VAL A 18 6.42 -6.97 0.32
CA VAL A 18 5.39 -6.95 1.37
C VAL A 18 4.13 -7.66 0.89
N LEU A 19 3.48 -7.15 -0.15
CA LEU A 19 2.15 -7.63 -0.54
C LEU A 19 2.23 -9.03 -1.17
N ALA A 20 2.93 -9.16 -2.30
CA ALA A 20 3.02 -10.45 -2.98
C ALA A 20 3.70 -11.52 -2.11
N ALA A 21 4.76 -11.16 -1.37
CA ALA A 21 5.44 -12.09 -0.47
C ALA A 21 4.53 -12.60 0.66
N THR A 22 3.72 -11.72 1.26
CA THR A 22 2.73 -12.12 2.26
C THR A 22 1.69 -13.03 1.63
N ALA A 23 1.12 -12.68 0.47
CA ALA A 23 0.14 -13.51 -0.21
C ALA A 23 0.68 -14.93 -0.51
N VAL A 24 1.93 -15.04 -0.97
CA VAL A 24 2.60 -16.34 -1.18
C VAL A 24 2.80 -17.08 0.14
N ARG A 25 3.31 -16.41 1.18
CA ARG A 25 3.56 -17.04 2.47
C ARG A 25 2.29 -17.60 3.11
N GLU A 26 1.17 -16.90 3.00
CA GLU A 26 -0.08 -17.31 3.64
C GLU A 26 -0.85 -18.35 2.79
N ALA A 27 -0.96 -18.15 1.48
CA ALA A 27 -1.83 -18.99 0.63
C ALA A 27 -1.14 -20.14 -0.08
N ALA A 28 0.15 -20.04 -0.38
CA ALA A 28 0.79 -21.00 -1.28
C ALA A 28 0.92 -22.39 -0.65
N SER A 29 0.92 -23.45 -1.46
CA SER A 29 1.35 -24.77 -0.99
C SER A 29 2.84 -24.75 -0.60
N GLU A 30 3.27 -25.64 0.29
CA GLU A 30 4.68 -25.69 0.72
C GLU A 30 5.64 -25.84 -0.47
N ALA A 31 5.32 -26.72 -1.42
CA ALA A 31 6.11 -26.88 -2.66
C ALA A 31 6.23 -25.59 -3.48
N ARG A 32 5.20 -24.71 -3.47
CA ARG A 32 5.26 -23.40 -4.14
C ARG A 32 6.08 -22.40 -3.32
N LYS A 33 5.96 -22.41 -1.99
CA LYS A 33 6.76 -21.54 -1.12
C LYS A 33 8.25 -21.79 -1.32
N ASP A 34 8.65 -23.05 -1.37
CA ASP A 34 10.06 -23.48 -1.53
C ASP A 34 10.68 -22.96 -2.84
N GLY A 35 9.90 -22.86 -3.91
CA GLY A 35 10.36 -22.31 -5.19
C GLY A 35 10.26 -20.79 -5.30
N LEU A 36 9.21 -20.19 -4.75
CA LEU A 36 8.90 -18.77 -4.96
C LEU A 36 9.63 -17.86 -3.96
N LEU A 37 9.59 -18.18 -2.67
CA LEU A 37 10.08 -17.26 -1.63
C LEU A 37 11.59 -17.01 -1.72
N PRO A 38 12.47 -18.01 -1.96
CA PRO A 38 13.89 -17.76 -2.14
C PRO A 38 14.20 -16.87 -3.36
N ALA A 39 13.52 -17.11 -4.48
CA ALA A 39 13.69 -16.32 -5.71
C ALA A 39 13.17 -14.88 -5.54
N MET A 40 12.12 -14.67 -4.74
CA MET A 40 11.66 -13.34 -4.36
C MET A 40 12.63 -12.63 -3.42
N ALA A 41 13.21 -13.36 -2.46
CA ALA A 41 14.17 -12.82 -1.52
C ALA A 41 15.49 -12.40 -2.19
N SER A 42 15.94 -13.15 -3.21
CA SER A 42 17.12 -12.79 -4.01
C SER A 42 16.86 -11.64 -5.01
N GLY A 43 15.59 -11.36 -5.32
CA GLY A 43 15.17 -10.37 -6.32
C GLY A 43 15.15 -10.89 -7.77
N GLU A 44 15.49 -12.16 -7.99
CA GLU A 44 15.39 -12.82 -9.30
C GLU A 44 13.94 -12.91 -9.79
N LEU A 45 13.01 -13.14 -8.86
CA LEU A 45 11.58 -13.15 -9.11
C LEU A 45 10.91 -11.94 -8.47
N ARG A 46 10.28 -11.10 -9.29
CA ARG A 46 9.39 -10.03 -8.81
C ARG A 46 7.95 -10.42 -9.10
N LEU A 47 7.14 -10.48 -8.05
CA LEU A 47 5.71 -10.69 -8.13
C LEU A 47 5.00 -9.37 -7.77
N ALA A 48 3.82 -9.14 -8.33
CA ALA A 48 2.94 -8.05 -7.88
C ALA A 48 1.60 -8.61 -7.40
N TRP A 49 1.05 -7.96 -6.37
CA TRP A 49 -0.28 -8.23 -5.84
C TRP A 49 -1.36 -7.58 -6.70
N ALA A 50 -2.23 -8.39 -7.30
CA ALA A 50 -3.29 -7.96 -8.20
C ALA A 50 -4.66 -8.35 -7.62
N HIS A 51 -5.20 -7.49 -6.76
CA HIS A 51 -6.40 -7.79 -5.98
C HIS A 51 -7.52 -6.79 -6.20
N ASP A 52 -7.21 -5.49 -6.10
CA ASP A 52 -8.20 -4.42 -6.14
C ASP A 52 -8.94 -4.39 -7.48
N GLU A 53 -10.23 -4.07 -7.39
CA GLU A 53 -11.14 -3.90 -8.51
C GLU A 53 -11.94 -2.61 -8.27
N THR A 54 -12.25 -1.87 -9.34
CA THR A 54 -12.81 -0.51 -9.26
C THR A 54 -14.11 -0.43 -8.42
N THR A 55 -14.91 -1.49 -8.44
CA THR A 55 -16.18 -1.59 -7.71
C THR A 55 -16.02 -1.88 -6.22
N GLY A 56 -14.93 -2.52 -5.80
CA GLY A 56 -14.75 -3.02 -4.44
C GLY A 56 -14.56 -1.95 -3.37
N ARG A 57 -14.09 -0.74 -3.73
CA ARG A 57 -14.01 0.43 -2.82
C ARG A 57 -13.48 0.12 -1.40
N HIS A 58 -12.34 -0.59 -1.33
CA HIS A 58 -11.67 -1.02 -0.08
C HIS A 58 -12.36 -2.14 0.71
N GLU A 59 -13.43 -2.76 0.21
CA GLU A 59 -13.99 -3.98 0.80
C GLU A 59 -13.06 -5.17 0.53
N PRO A 60 -12.38 -5.73 1.56
CA PRO A 60 -11.25 -6.65 1.36
C PRO A 60 -11.57 -7.94 0.60
N LEU A 61 -12.83 -8.38 0.61
CA LEU A 61 -13.27 -9.62 -0.04
C LEU A 61 -14.12 -9.35 -1.28
N TRP A 62 -14.23 -8.09 -1.71
CA TRP A 62 -14.91 -7.76 -2.96
C TRP A 62 -14.01 -8.10 -4.16
N VAL A 63 -14.31 -9.25 -4.77
CA VAL A 63 -13.69 -9.77 -5.98
C VAL A 63 -14.78 -10.13 -6.99
N GLU A 64 -14.68 -9.69 -8.23
CA GLU A 64 -15.56 -10.01 -9.35
C GLU A 64 -14.83 -10.89 -10.36
N THR A 65 -13.50 -10.76 -10.47
CA THR A 65 -12.67 -11.61 -11.32
C THR A 65 -13.00 -13.07 -11.10
N ARG A 66 -13.36 -13.79 -12.16
CA ARG A 66 -13.76 -15.20 -12.12
C ARG A 66 -12.62 -16.10 -12.55
N ALA A 67 -12.50 -17.24 -11.88
CA ALA A 67 -11.62 -18.34 -12.23
C ALA A 67 -12.46 -19.55 -12.61
N ARG A 68 -12.30 -20.03 -13.84
CA ARG A 68 -13.00 -21.22 -14.35
C ARG A 68 -12.01 -22.30 -14.72
N ARG A 69 -12.43 -23.55 -14.51
CA ARG A 69 -11.66 -24.72 -14.92
C ARG A 69 -11.91 -25.01 -16.40
N ASP A 70 -10.84 -25.14 -17.17
CA ASP A 70 -10.82 -25.49 -18.59
C ASP A 70 -9.98 -26.76 -18.75
N GLY A 71 -10.63 -27.92 -18.60
CA GLY A 71 -9.95 -29.21 -18.48
C GLY A 71 -9.02 -29.28 -17.27
N ALA A 72 -7.72 -29.37 -17.51
CA ALA A 72 -6.69 -29.39 -16.46
C ALA A 72 -6.17 -27.99 -16.10
N GLN A 73 -6.54 -26.95 -16.85
CA GLN A 73 -6.02 -25.59 -16.70
C GLN A 73 -7.04 -24.67 -16.02
N TRP A 74 -6.56 -23.59 -15.43
CA TRP A 74 -7.40 -22.49 -14.92
C TRP A 74 -7.33 -21.31 -15.86
N ARG A 75 -8.48 -20.67 -16.06
CA ARG A 75 -8.67 -19.48 -16.88
C ARG A 75 -9.27 -18.38 -16.00
N LEU A 76 -8.69 -17.19 -16.05
CA LEU A 76 -9.22 -16.02 -15.33
C LEU A 76 -9.83 -15.01 -16.30
N ASP A 77 -10.97 -14.46 -15.90
CA ASP A 77 -11.74 -13.46 -16.63
C ASP A 77 -12.07 -12.30 -15.67
N GLY A 78 -11.63 -11.08 -15.96
CA GLY A 78 -11.84 -9.91 -15.10
C GLY A 78 -10.78 -8.82 -15.27
N THR A 79 -10.84 -7.78 -14.43
CA THR A 79 -9.90 -6.67 -14.47
C THR A 79 -9.42 -6.32 -13.08
N LYS A 80 -8.11 -6.39 -12.85
CA LYS A 80 -7.47 -5.88 -11.64
C LYS A 80 -6.95 -4.48 -11.86
N SER A 81 -7.26 -3.59 -10.93
CA SER A 81 -6.89 -2.19 -10.95
C SER A 81 -5.81 -1.90 -9.92
N LEU A 82 -5.10 -0.78 -10.09
CA LEU A 82 -4.10 -0.30 -9.12
C LEU A 82 -3.04 -1.34 -8.73
N VAL A 83 -2.64 -2.20 -9.68
CA VAL A 83 -1.59 -3.19 -9.46
C VAL A 83 -0.26 -2.44 -9.36
N LEU A 84 0.21 -2.23 -8.13
CA LEU A 84 1.44 -1.47 -7.86
C LEU A 84 2.63 -2.15 -8.53
N HIS A 85 3.45 -1.34 -9.20
CA HIS A 85 4.65 -1.77 -9.93
C HIS A 85 4.42 -2.91 -10.92
N ALA A 86 3.22 -3.00 -11.51
CA ALA A 86 2.86 -4.10 -12.40
C ALA A 86 3.83 -4.31 -13.58
N GLY A 87 4.41 -3.22 -14.11
CA GLY A 87 5.39 -3.30 -15.19
C GLY A 87 6.74 -3.91 -14.79
N ALA A 88 7.09 -3.88 -13.50
CA ALA A 88 8.33 -4.47 -12.98
C ALA A 88 8.16 -5.94 -12.56
N ALA A 89 6.92 -6.41 -12.41
CA ALA A 89 6.62 -7.78 -12.06
C ALA A 89 6.73 -8.72 -13.27
N SER A 90 7.18 -9.95 -13.01
CA SER A 90 7.23 -11.02 -14.01
C SER A 90 5.94 -11.85 -14.01
N ARG A 91 5.35 -12.05 -12.83
CA ARG A 91 4.05 -12.70 -12.64
C ARG A 91 3.23 -11.93 -11.60
N PHE A 92 1.93 -12.19 -11.56
CA PHE A 92 0.99 -11.59 -10.64
C PHE A 92 0.41 -12.63 -9.70
N VAL A 93 0.24 -12.28 -8.43
CA VAL A 93 -0.66 -13.00 -7.52
C VAL A 93 -2.04 -12.37 -7.65
N VAL A 94 -2.98 -13.09 -8.25
CA VAL A 94 -4.32 -12.61 -8.59
C VAL A 94 -5.36 -13.25 -7.70
N SER A 95 -6.22 -12.45 -7.05
CA SER A 95 -7.43 -12.97 -6.40
C SER A 95 -8.54 -13.18 -7.43
N ALA A 96 -9.20 -14.33 -7.38
CA ALA A 96 -10.34 -14.63 -8.24
C ALA A 96 -11.34 -15.53 -7.52
N ARG A 97 -12.58 -15.53 -8.01
CA ARG A 97 -13.63 -16.43 -7.54
C ARG A 97 -13.77 -17.68 -8.38
N VAL A 98 -13.73 -18.83 -7.72
CA VAL A 98 -14.06 -20.13 -8.32
C VAL A 98 -15.56 -20.42 -8.28
N ASN A 99 -16.30 -19.80 -7.35
CA ASN A 99 -17.76 -19.83 -7.25
C ASN A 99 -18.25 -18.64 -6.39
N GLY A 100 -19.57 -18.53 -6.20
CA GLY A 100 -20.18 -17.46 -5.40
C GLY A 100 -20.24 -16.11 -6.12
N GLU A 101 -20.72 -15.11 -5.39
CA GLU A 101 -20.93 -13.75 -5.87
C GLU A 101 -19.94 -12.75 -5.28
N ALA A 102 -19.88 -11.56 -5.87
CA ALA A 102 -19.02 -10.47 -5.38
C ALA A 102 -19.37 -10.10 -3.94
N GLY A 103 -18.36 -10.08 -3.07
CA GLY A 103 -18.49 -9.82 -1.63
C GLY A 103 -18.55 -11.07 -0.76
N ASP A 104 -18.82 -12.26 -1.33
CA ASP A 104 -18.85 -13.51 -0.56
C ASP A 104 -17.45 -13.84 0.00
N ALA A 105 -17.40 -14.37 1.22
CA ALA A 105 -16.15 -14.85 1.81
C ALA A 105 -15.73 -16.21 1.23
N ASP A 106 -16.72 -17.03 0.84
CA ASP A 106 -16.52 -18.32 0.21
C ASP A 106 -16.18 -18.15 -1.28
N GLY A 107 -15.64 -19.22 -1.87
CA GLY A 107 -15.36 -19.27 -3.31
C GLY A 107 -14.17 -18.45 -3.78
N LEU A 108 -13.38 -17.87 -2.89
CA LEU A 108 -12.15 -17.14 -3.22
C LEU A 108 -10.97 -18.10 -3.38
N ALA A 109 -10.08 -17.80 -4.33
CA ALA A 109 -8.78 -18.45 -4.47
C ALA A 109 -7.73 -17.45 -4.99
N LEU A 110 -6.46 -17.77 -4.76
CA LEU A 110 -5.33 -17.00 -5.30
C LEU A 110 -4.62 -17.79 -6.40
N PHE A 111 -4.24 -17.08 -7.46
CA PHE A 111 -3.61 -17.66 -8.65
C PHE A 111 -2.34 -16.90 -9.05
N LEU A 112 -1.43 -17.59 -9.72
CA LEU A 112 -0.31 -17.00 -10.43
C LEU A 112 -0.67 -16.81 -11.91
N VAL A 113 -0.43 -15.61 -12.44
CA VAL A 113 -0.63 -15.27 -13.85
C VAL A 113 0.65 -14.63 -14.40
N ASP A 114 1.16 -15.14 -15.53
CA ASP A 114 2.32 -14.57 -16.20
C ASP A 114 1.99 -13.23 -16.86
N ARG A 115 2.87 -12.22 -16.71
CA ARG A 115 2.60 -10.86 -17.24
C ARG A 115 2.37 -10.84 -18.75
N GLY A 116 3.06 -11.70 -19.49
CA GLY A 116 2.92 -11.84 -20.94
C GLY A 116 2.17 -13.11 -21.36
N GLY A 117 1.49 -13.78 -20.42
CA GLY A 117 0.75 -15.01 -20.70
C GLY A 117 -0.44 -14.77 -21.63
N PRO A 118 -0.87 -15.78 -22.41
CA PRO A 118 -2.08 -15.67 -23.22
C PRO A 118 -3.28 -15.25 -22.38
N GLY A 119 -4.00 -14.22 -22.84
CA GLY A 119 -5.18 -13.67 -22.16
C GLY A 119 -4.88 -12.62 -21.07
N ALA A 120 -3.61 -12.36 -20.74
CA ALA A 120 -3.23 -11.30 -19.81
C ALA A 120 -2.73 -10.05 -20.56
N LYS A 121 -3.36 -8.90 -20.32
CA LYS A 121 -2.97 -7.61 -20.90
C LYS A 121 -2.73 -6.58 -19.79
N LEU A 122 -1.56 -5.97 -19.79
CA LEU A 122 -1.18 -4.95 -18.83
C LEU A 122 -1.20 -3.56 -19.47
N ARG A 123 -1.94 -2.63 -18.86
CA ARG A 123 -1.87 -1.20 -19.15
C ARG A 123 -1.20 -0.47 -17.99
N GLY A 124 0.05 -0.04 -18.20
CA GLY A 124 0.82 0.70 -17.18
C GLY A 124 0.46 2.19 -17.14
N TYR A 125 0.55 2.79 -15.94
CA TYR A 125 0.39 4.23 -15.71
C TYR A 125 1.18 4.65 -14.46
N ARG A 126 1.23 5.96 -14.18
CA ARG A 126 1.83 6.53 -12.97
C ARG A 126 0.77 7.16 -12.09
N LEU A 127 0.95 7.02 -10.78
CA LEU A 127 0.16 7.73 -9.78
C LEU A 127 0.66 9.18 -9.64
N VAL A 128 -0.04 10.00 -8.87
CA VAL A 128 0.32 11.43 -8.69
C VAL A 128 1.68 11.62 -8.00
N ASP A 129 2.19 10.62 -7.29
CA ASP A 129 3.54 10.60 -6.70
C ASP A 129 4.59 9.92 -7.58
N ASP A 130 4.29 9.72 -8.87
CA ASP A 130 5.09 8.99 -9.86
C ASP A 130 5.29 7.50 -9.61
N THR A 131 4.68 6.91 -8.57
CA THR A 131 4.68 5.47 -8.34
C THR A 131 4.11 4.75 -9.57
N PRO A 132 4.84 3.79 -10.17
CA PRO A 132 4.32 2.98 -11.26
C PRO A 132 3.17 2.09 -10.78
N ALA A 133 2.10 2.02 -11.56
CA ALA A 133 0.97 1.12 -11.33
C ALA A 133 0.46 0.58 -12.68
N GLY A 134 -0.51 -0.32 -12.64
CA GLY A 134 -1.13 -0.80 -13.85
C GLY A 134 -2.50 -1.42 -13.63
N GLU A 135 -3.19 -1.57 -14.75
CA GLU A 135 -4.44 -2.30 -14.88
C GLU A 135 -4.16 -3.60 -15.62
N LEU A 136 -4.50 -4.73 -15.01
CA LEU A 136 -4.33 -6.06 -15.55
C LEU A 136 -5.70 -6.58 -16.00
N VAL A 137 -5.90 -6.62 -17.31
CA VAL A 137 -7.09 -7.20 -17.94
C VAL A 137 -6.82 -8.67 -18.23
N LEU A 138 -7.74 -9.52 -17.77
CA LEU A 138 -7.71 -10.97 -17.89
C LEU A 138 -8.90 -11.41 -18.75
N ASP A 139 -8.59 -12.02 -19.89
CA ASP A 139 -9.56 -12.50 -20.88
C ASP A 139 -9.17 -13.94 -21.25
N GLY A 140 -9.75 -14.90 -20.54
CA GLY A 140 -9.35 -16.31 -20.58
C GLY A 140 -7.88 -16.54 -20.21
N ALA A 141 -7.33 -15.71 -19.30
CA ALA A 141 -5.92 -15.72 -18.95
C ALA A 141 -5.49 -17.03 -18.29
N ALA A 142 -4.43 -17.66 -18.80
CA ALA A 142 -3.90 -18.88 -18.19
C ALA A 142 -3.39 -18.60 -16.76
N ALA A 143 -3.79 -19.44 -15.82
CA ALA A 143 -3.47 -19.26 -14.41
C ALA A 143 -3.12 -20.58 -13.72
N GLU A 144 -2.29 -20.47 -12.69
CA GLU A 144 -1.90 -21.59 -11.83
C GLU A 144 -2.41 -21.32 -10.40
N PRO A 145 -3.13 -22.24 -9.76
CA PRO A 145 -3.44 -22.11 -8.34
C PRO A 145 -2.18 -21.89 -7.51
N LEU A 146 -2.23 -20.89 -6.62
CA LEU A 146 -1.15 -20.64 -5.67
C LEU A 146 -1.17 -21.68 -4.53
N GLY A 147 -2.38 -21.99 -4.04
CA GLY A 147 -2.69 -23.04 -3.06
C GLY A 147 -3.83 -23.93 -3.54
N ASP A 148 -4.58 -24.53 -2.62
CA ASP A 148 -5.79 -25.29 -2.94
C ASP A 148 -6.94 -24.33 -3.32
N PRO A 149 -7.47 -24.36 -4.56
CA PRO A 149 -8.61 -23.51 -4.97
C PRO A 149 -9.92 -23.81 -4.24
N ALA A 150 -10.03 -24.94 -3.55
CA ALA A 150 -11.22 -25.29 -2.77
C ALA A 150 -11.18 -24.73 -1.34
N ASP A 151 -10.03 -24.28 -0.86
CA ASP A 151 -9.83 -23.74 0.49
C ASP A 151 -10.05 -22.22 0.52
N ALA A 152 -11.31 -21.82 0.42
CA ALA A 152 -11.71 -20.41 0.40
C ALA A 152 -11.39 -19.68 1.72
N GLU A 153 -11.44 -20.39 2.86
CA GLU A 153 -11.10 -19.83 4.16
C GLU A 153 -9.64 -19.37 4.19
N ARG A 154 -8.72 -20.24 3.72
CA ARG A 154 -7.30 -19.90 3.62
C ARG A 154 -7.06 -18.75 2.64
N ALA A 155 -7.74 -18.73 1.49
CA ALA A 155 -7.61 -17.63 0.53
C ALA A 155 -8.07 -16.30 1.13
N ALA A 156 -9.23 -16.28 1.82
CA ALA A 156 -9.74 -15.10 2.48
C ALA A 156 -8.82 -14.63 3.63
N ALA A 157 -8.26 -15.56 4.41
CA ALA A 157 -7.28 -15.26 5.45
C ALA A 157 -6.00 -14.64 4.85
N ALA A 158 -5.47 -15.20 3.76
CA ALA A 158 -4.29 -14.68 3.08
C ALA A 158 -4.51 -13.28 2.49
N ILE A 159 -5.69 -13.01 1.92
CA ILE A 159 -6.08 -11.67 1.46
C ILE A 159 -6.07 -10.68 2.63
N ARG A 160 -6.73 -11.01 3.75
CA ARG A 160 -6.77 -10.15 4.94
C ARG A 160 -5.38 -9.88 5.49
N ALA A 161 -4.54 -10.91 5.62
CA ALA A 161 -3.17 -10.78 6.08
C ALA A 161 -2.31 -9.91 5.14
N THR A 162 -2.50 -10.06 3.82
CA THR A 162 -1.80 -9.25 2.81
C THR A 162 -2.19 -7.77 2.90
N ILE A 163 -3.48 -7.47 3.04
CA ILE A 163 -3.96 -6.09 3.23
C ILE A 163 -3.47 -5.52 4.57
N ALA A 164 -3.47 -6.32 5.63
CA ALA A 164 -2.98 -5.90 6.95
C ALA A 164 -1.49 -5.55 6.92
N ALA A 165 -0.65 -6.42 6.36
CA ALA A 165 0.78 -6.18 6.16
C ALA A 165 1.02 -4.95 5.27
N GLY A 166 0.26 -4.80 4.19
CA GLY A 166 0.27 -3.62 3.32
C GLY A 166 -0.05 -2.33 4.08
N THR A 167 -1.08 -2.36 4.93
CA THR A 167 -1.53 -1.22 5.74
C THR A 167 -0.44 -0.78 6.73
N ALA A 168 0.16 -1.72 7.48
CA ALA A 168 1.25 -1.42 8.39
C ALA A 168 2.49 -0.89 7.65
N ALA A 169 2.79 -1.46 6.47
CA ALA A 169 3.89 -1.02 5.62
C ALA A 169 3.73 0.42 5.12
N VAL A 170 2.52 0.82 4.67
CA VAL A 170 2.26 2.21 4.25
C VAL A 170 2.26 3.17 5.43
N CYS A 171 1.79 2.75 6.62
CA CYS A 171 1.90 3.54 7.84
C CYS A 171 3.36 3.89 8.15
N ALA A 172 4.26 2.91 8.07
CA ALA A 172 5.69 3.14 8.28
C ALA A 172 6.30 4.04 7.18
N ASP A 173 5.94 3.85 5.91
CA ASP A 173 6.38 4.69 4.78
C ASP A 173 5.94 6.16 4.97
N MET A 174 4.69 6.39 5.39
CA MET A 174 4.17 7.72 5.70
C MET A 174 4.97 8.40 6.80
N VAL A 175 5.32 7.70 7.89
CA VAL A 175 6.20 8.25 8.94
C VAL A 175 7.56 8.66 8.39
N GLY A 176 8.18 7.83 7.55
CA GLY A 176 9.44 8.17 6.90
C GLY A 176 9.34 9.42 6.01
N THR A 177 8.26 9.51 5.25
CA THR A 177 7.97 10.69 4.41
C THR A 177 7.79 11.95 5.25
N MET A 178 7.11 11.83 6.40
CA MET A 178 6.96 12.92 7.37
C MET A 178 8.30 13.37 7.96
N GLU A 179 9.21 12.44 8.28
CA GLU A 179 10.57 12.77 8.76
C GLU A 179 11.32 13.64 7.74
N THR A 180 11.23 13.29 6.45
CA THR A 180 11.86 14.08 5.37
C THR A 180 11.22 15.46 5.23
N ALA A 181 9.88 15.54 5.21
CA ALA A 181 9.19 16.83 5.10
C ALA A 181 9.50 17.75 6.30
N PHE A 182 9.56 17.18 7.51
CA PHE A 182 9.92 17.90 8.72
C PHE A 182 11.38 18.40 8.71
N ALA A 183 12.33 17.55 8.29
CA ALA A 183 13.74 17.91 8.20
C ALA A 183 13.98 19.03 7.17
N LEU A 184 13.40 18.91 5.97
CA LEU A 184 13.47 19.94 4.93
C LEU A 184 12.90 21.27 5.41
N THR A 185 11.75 21.24 6.09
CA THR A 185 11.10 22.42 6.64
C THR A 185 11.93 23.09 7.72
N THR A 186 12.44 22.31 8.67
CA THR A 186 13.25 22.83 9.77
C THR A 186 14.55 23.46 9.26
N ALA A 187 15.19 22.85 8.26
CA ALA A 187 16.36 23.44 7.60
C ALA A 187 16.01 24.75 6.87
N TYR A 188 14.90 24.77 6.13
CA TYR A 188 14.48 25.94 5.36
C TYR A 188 14.13 27.14 6.26
N VAL A 189 13.37 26.93 7.33
CA VAL A 189 12.96 28.04 8.22
C VAL A 189 14.15 28.65 8.96
N ASN A 190 15.23 27.89 9.18
CA ASN A 190 16.46 28.35 9.82
C ASN A 190 17.47 28.97 8.84
N THR A 191 17.20 29.00 7.54
CA THR A 191 18.10 29.56 6.53
C THR A 191 17.47 30.69 5.73
N ARG A 192 16.16 30.63 5.48
CA ARG A 192 15.42 31.65 4.72
C ARG A 192 15.27 32.94 5.52
N LYS A 193 15.65 34.07 4.91
CA LYS A 193 15.46 35.42 5.48
C LYS A 193 14.33 36.20 4.79
N GLN A 194 13.45 36.78 5.59
CA GLN A 194 12.43 37.75 5.17
C GLN A 194 12.24 38.82 6.24
N PHE A 195 11.92 40.03 5.80
CA PHE A 195 11.76 41.21 6.68
C PHE A 195 12.91 41.36 7.69
N GLY A 196 14.15 41.19 7.22
CA GLY A 196 15.36 41.43 7.99
C GLY A 196 15.82 40.32 8.95
N ARG A 197 15.09 39.20 9.09
CA ARG A 197 15.46 38.09 9.98
C ARG A 197 15.14 36.71 9.42
N LEU A 198 15.55 35.65 10.10
CA LEU A 198 15.20 34.27 9.69
C LEU A 198 13.71 34.05 9.89
N ILE A 199 13.06 33.33 8.97
CA ILE A 199 11.62 33.08 9.09
C ILE A 199 11.28 32.19 10.30
N GLY A 200 12.22 31.35 10.74
CA GLY A 200 12.09 30.56 11.97
C GLY A 200 11.99 31.38 13.26
N GLU A 201 12.31 32.69 13.24
CA GLU A 201 12.19 33.56 14.42
C GLU A 201 10.75 34.05 14.66
N TYR A 202 9.87 33.97 13.65
CA TYR A 202 8.47 34.35 13.81
C TYR A 202 7.70 33.29 14.60
N GLN A 203 6.96 33.73 15.63
CA GLN A 203 6.17 32.83 16.49
C GLN A 203 5.23 31.92 15.69
N ALA A 204 4.58 32.45 14.65
CA ALA A 204 3.68 31.69 13.80
C ALA A 204 4.36 30.46 13.15
N LEU A 205 5.62 30.58 12.73
CA LEU A 205 6.36 29.44 12.17
C LEU A 205 6.94 28.54 13.27
N ARG A 206 7.37 29.09 14.41
CA ARG A 206 7.82 28.26 15.54
C ARG A 206 6.73 27.34 16.06
N HIS A 207 5.52 27.87 16.28
CA HIS A 207 4.38 27.06 16.71
C HIS A 207 4.04 25.98 15.69
N ARG A 208 4.03 26.32 14.40
CA ARG A 208 3.78 25.34 13.33
C ARG A 208 4.83 24.22 13.32
N VAL A 209 6.11 24.55 13.43
CA VAL A 209 7.17 23.52 13.49
C VAL A 209 7.04 22.65 14.75
N ALA A 210 6.64 23.23 15.89
CA ALA A 210 6.36 22.46 17.10
C ALA A 210 5.17 21.50 16.91
N GLU A 211 4.09 21.94 16.28
CA GLU A 211 2.94 21.08 15.94
C GLU A 211 3.32 19.96 14.97
N MET A 212 4.18 20.25 13.98
CA MET A 212 4.73 19.22 13.08
C MET A 212 5.54 18.17 13.84
N ALA A 213 6.35 18.58 14.82
CA ALA A 213 7.10 17.64 15.66
C ALA A 213 6.18 16.73 16.47
N VAL A 214 5.12 17.29 17.08
CA VAL A 214 4.10 16.51 17.80
C VAL A 214 3.40 15.52 16.86
N ALA A 215 2.97 15.97 15.68
CA ALA A 215 2.33 15.11 14.69
C ALA A 215 3.23 13.94 14.25
N LEU A 216 4.53 14.19 14.10
CA LEU A 216 5.51 13.16 13.75
C LEU A 216 5.67 12.11 14.85
N GLU A 217 5.79 12.50 16.12
CA GLU A 217 5.94 11.56 17.23
C GLU A 217 4.67 10.75 17.48
N MET A 218 3.49 11.36 17.31
CA MET A 218 2.22 10.64 17.34
C MET A 218 2.15 9.60 16.21
N ALA A 219 2.51 9.98 14.98
CA ALA A 219 2.49 9.06 13.85
C ALA A 219 3.50 7.91 14.01
N ARG A 220 4.70 8.20 14.53
CA ARG A 220 5.73 7.21 14.85
C ARG A 220 5.22 6.16 15.83
N SER A 221 4.57 6.60 16.91
CA SER A 221 3.99 5.72 17.93
C SER A 221 2.89 4.82 17.33
N MET A 222 2.00 5.41 16.53
CA MET A 222 0.92 4.66 15.88
C MET A 222 1.44 3.67 14.83
N ALA A 223 2.55 3.98 14.13
CA ALA A 223 3.13 3.05 13.15
C ALA A 223 3.73 1.81 13.82
N ILE A 224 4.27 1.96 15.04
CA ILE A 224 4.71 0.83 15.86
C ILE A 224 3.49 -0.01 16.29
N ALA A 225 2.42 0.63 16.74
CA ALA A 225 1.17 -0.07 17.08
C ALA A 225 0.60 -0.85 15.88
N ALA A 226 0.63 -0.27 14.68
CA ALA A 226 0.22 -0.96 13.45
C ALA A 226 1.07 -2.21 13.16
N ALA A 227 2.38 -2.14 13.37
CA ALA A 227 3.26 -3.30 13.20
C ALA A 227 2.96 -4.40 14.23
N VAL A 228 2.80 -4.02 15.50
CA VAL A 228 2.44 -4.96 16.59
C VAL A 228 1.10 -5.65 16.30
N ALA A 229 0.10 -4.92 15.81
CA ALA A 229 -1.20 -5.49 15.45
C ALA A 229 -1.12 -6.52 14.30
N VAL A 230 -0.13 -6.40 13.41
CA VAL A 230 0.11 -7.38 12.34
C VAL A 230 0.90 -8.58 12.86
N ASP A 231 1.90 -8.35 13.71
CA ASP A 231 2.75 -9.41 14.28
C ASP A 231 1.99 -10.30 15.29
N ASP A 232 1.07 -9.70 16.06
CA ASP A 232 0.18 -10.39 17.00
C ASP A 232 -1.29 -10.26 16.57
N ALA A 233 -1.60 -10.79 15.39
CA ALA A 233 -2.96 -10.76 14.84
C ALA A 233 -4.01 -11.51 15.68
N ALA A 234 -3.58 -12.32 16.65
CA ALA A 234 -4.47 -13.02 17.58
C ALA A 234 -4.89 -12.15 18.77
N SER A 235 -4.20 -11.03 19.01
CA SER A 235 -4.58 -10.07 20.04
C SER A 235 -6.01 -9.56 19.82
N PRO A 236 -6.85 -9.49 20.87
CA PRO A 236 -8.22 -8.97 20.77
C PRO A 236 -8.29 -7.56 20.15
N ASP A 237 -7.26 -6.75 20.37
CA ASP A 237 -7.23 -5.35 19.95
C ASP A 237 -6.70 -5.16 18.51
N ALA A 238 -6.02 -6.16 17.94
CA ALA A 238 -5.34 -6.07 16.64
C ALA A 238 -6.26 -5.62 15.50
N ALA A 239 -7.50 -6.12 15.51
CA ALA A 239 -8.52 -5.77 14.51
C ALA A 239 -8.89 -4.28 14.52
N THR A 240 -8.78 -3.62 15.68
CA THR A 240 -9.09 -2.19 15.85
C THR A 240 -7.87 -1.29 15.83
N ASP A 241 -6.71 -1.77 16.28
CA ASP A 241 -5.50 -0.97 16.40
C ASP A 241 -4.89 -0.61 15.05
N LEU A 242 -4.90 -1.55 14.09
CA LEU A 242 -4.41 -1.28 12.74
C LEU A 242 -5.20 -0.17 12.02
N PRO A 243 -6.55 -0.22 11.94
CA PRO A 243 -7.33 0.88 11.34
C PRO A 243 -7.23 2.19 12.14
N ARG A 244 -7.14 2.14 13.49
CA ARG A 244 -6.88 3.34 14.32
C ARG A 244 -5.53 3.98 13.97
N ALA A 245 -4.50 3.18 13.81
CA ALA A 245 -3.17 3.65 13.45
C ALA A 245 -3.16 4.29 12.06
N LYS A 246 -3.73 3.62 11.06
CA LYS A 246 -3.86 4.14 9.71
C LYS A 246 -4.63 5.47 9.67
N LEU A 247 -5.74 5.55 10.39
CA LEU A 247 -6.54 6.77 10.56
C LEU A 247 -5.73 7.93 11.16
N ALA A 248 -5.06 7.68 12.29
CA ALA A 248 -4.30 8.70 13.01
C ALA A 248 -3.10 9.20 12.18
N ILE A 249 -2.35 8.27 11.58
CA ILE A 249 -1.20 8.60 10.74
C ILE A 249 -1.64 9.39 9.50
N GLY A 250 -2.72 9.02 8.83
CA GLY A 250 -3.25 9.76 7.68
C GLY A 250 -3.53 11.22 8.00
N ARG A 251 -4.20 11.48 9.13
CA ARG A 251 -4.49 12.85 9.60
C ARG A 251 -3.21 13.63 9.91
N HIS A 252 -2.30 13.05 10.68
CA HIS A 252 -1.05 13.71 11.07
C HIS A 252 -0.11 13.95 9.90
N ALA A 253 0.03 12.98 8.99
CA ALA A 253 0.90 13.08 7.82
C ALA A 253 0.43 14.17 6.86
N ARG A 254 -0.89 14.24 6.60
CA ARG A 254 -1.48 15.27 5.75
C ARG A 254 -1.27 16.67 6.34
N ALA A 255 -1.59 16.85 7.61
CA ALA A 255 -1.43 18.13 8.30
C ALA A 255 0.04 18.59 8.29
N LEU A 256 0.98 17.68 8.59
CA LEU A 256 2.41 17.98 8.59
C LEU A 256 2.91 18.38 7.20
N CYS A 257 2.57 17.63 6.15
CA CYS A 257 3.06 17.94 4.80
C CYS A 257 2.44 19.23 4.21
N GLN A 258 1.18 19.53 4.54
CA GLN A 258 0.55 20.81 4.18
C GLN A 258 1.24 22.00 4.89
N ALA A 259 1.51 21.85 6.20
CA ALA A 259 2.27 22.83 6.97
C ALA A 259 3.69 23.02 6.42
N ALA A 260 4.33 21.94 5.98
CA ALA A 260 5.64 21.96 5.35
C ALA A 260 5.62 22.80 4.07
N ILE A 261 4.72 22.53 3.13
CA ILE A 261 4.58 23.30 1.88
C ILE A 261 4.31 24.78 2.18
N GLN A 262 3.36 25.07 3.08
CA GLN A 262 3.01 26.44 3.44
C GLN A 262 4.20 27.22 4.05
N SER A 263 5.09 26.53 4.77
CA SER A 263 6.29 27.12 5.36
C SER A 263 7.37 27.43 4.32
N HIS A 264 7.38 26.72 3.20
CA HIS A 264 8.27 27.01 2.07
C HIS A 264 7.74 28.13 1.17
N GLY A 265 6.42 28.34 1.13
CA GLY A 265 5.77 29.31 0.24
C GLY A 265 5.83 28.84 -1.21
N GLY A 266 6.04 29.75 -2.16
CA GLY A 266 6.01 29.43 -3.59
C GLY A 266 6.93 28.27 -4.01
N ILE A 267 8.16 28.20 -3.47
CA ILE A 267 9.10 27.12 -3.81
C ILE A 267 8.60 25.73 -3.38
N GLY A 268 7.74 25.65 -2.36
CA GLY A 268 7.13 24.39 -1.93
C GLY A 268 6.11 23.83 -2.91
N MET A 269 5.68 24.63 -3.90
CA MET A 269 4.75 24.25 -4.97
C MET A 269 5.47 23.89 -6.28
N THR A 270 6.80 23.96 -6.29
CA THR A 270 7.63 23.71 -7.48
C THR A 270 8.17 22.28 -7.49
N GLU A 271 8.58 21.78 -8.66
CA GLU A 271 9.14 20.43 -8.80
C GLU A 271 10.62 20.36 -8.37
N GLU A 272 11.28 21.52 -8.31
CA GLU A 272 12.69 21.71 -7.97
C GLU A 272 12.99 21.47 -6.48
N TYR A 273 11.97 21.48 -5.61
CA TYR A 273 12.16 21.31 -4.17
C TYR A 273 11.34 20.16 -3.59
N ALA A 274 11.99 19.30 -2.81
CA ALA A 274 11.45 17.98 -2.50
C ALA A 274 10.22 17.94 -1.58
N VAL A 275 9.91 19.05 -0.91
CA VAL A 275 8.78 19.10 0.04
C VAL A 275 7.42 18.81 -0.61
N GLY A 276 7.24 19.21 -1.88
CA GLY A 276 6.01 18.92 -2.64
C GLY A 276 5.85 17.43 -2.94
N HIS A 277 6.95 16.73 -3.24
CA HIS A 277 6.99 15.28 -3.44
C HIS A 277 6.50 14.52 -2.20
N CYS A 278 6.85 14.99 -1.00
CA CYS A 278 6.36 14.39 0.25
C CYS A 278 4.83 14.41 0.36
N LEU A 279 4.18 15.53 0.01
CA LEU A 279 2.72 15.60 0.07
C LEU A 279 2.06 14.66 -0.94
N ARG A 280 2.58 14.57 -2.17
CA ARG A 280 2.06 13.65 -3.19
C ARG A 280 2.22 12.20 -2.76
N ARG A 281 3.37 11.85 -2.18
CA ARG A 281 3.63 10.53 -1.61
C ARG A 281 2.66 10.19 -0.48
N ILE A 282 2.46 11.10 0.48
CA ILE A 282 1.45 10.93 1.54
C ILE A 282 0.06 10.76 0.95
N HIS A 283 -0.30 11.55 -0.06
CA HIS A 283 -1.62 11.45 -0.70
C HIS A 283 -1.87 10.06 -1.28
N VAL A 284 -0.92 9.50 -2.02
CA VAL A 284 -1.03 8.14 -2.57
C VAL A 284 -1.09 7.09 -1.46
N LEU A 285 -0.14 7.12 -0.52
CA LEU A 285 -0.08 6.15 0.58
C LEU A 285 -1.32 6.18 1.47
N ASP A 286 -1.91 7.37 1.66
CA ASP A 286 -3.13 7.53 2.44
C ASP A 286 -4.31 6.76 1.82
N HIS A 287 -4.48 6.85 0.49
CA HIS A 287 -5.55 6.16 -0.23
C HIS A 287 -5.36 4.64 -0.34
N LEU A 288 -4.12 4.14 -0.30
CA LEU A 288 -3.86 2.71 -0.33
C LEU A 288 -4.43 2.03 0.93
N PHE A 289 -5.15 0.93 0.71
CA PHE A 289 -5.79 0.10 1.75
C PHE A 289 -6.87 0.81 2.59
N GLY A 290 -7.42 1.90 2.06
CA GLY A 290 -8.46 2.69 2.70
C GLY A 290 -7.88 3.93 3.39
N ASP A 291 -8.38 5.08 2.97
CA ASP A 291 -8.02 6.39 3.51
C ASP A 291 -8.60 6.65 4.91
N VAL A 292 -8.34 7.86 5.43
CA VAL A 292 -8.86 8.33 6.72
C VAL A 292 -10.37 8.11 6.85
N ASP A 293 -11.16 8.39 5.81
CA ASP A 293 -12.61 8.29 5.90
C ASP A 293 -13.07 6.83 5.85
N ALA A 294 -12.43 6.00 5.01
CA ALA A 294 -12.67 4.56 4.97
C ALA A 294 -12.32 3.87 6.30
N GLN A 295 -11.20 4.22 6.94
CA GLN A 295 -10.84 3.67 8.24
C GLN A 295 -11.80 4.13 9.35
N ALA A 296 -12.23 5.39 9.32
CA ALA A 296 -13.23 5.89 10.26
C ALA A 296 -14.57 5.17 10.11
N ALA A 297 -15.04 4.98 8.87
CA ALA A 297 -16.26 4.24 8.59
C ALA A 297 -16.14 2.77 9.02
N ARG A 298 -14.98 2.12 8.80
CA ARG A 298 -14.72 0.76 9.27
C ARG A 298 -14.80 0.66 10.78
N LEU A 299 -14.14 1.55 11.51
CA LEU A 299 -14.16 1.58 12.97
C LEU A 299 -15.55 1.84 13.54
N ALA A 300 -16.38 2.64 12.87
CA ALA A 300 -17.76 2.90 13.29
C ALA A 300 -18.69 1.68 13.13
N ARG A 301 -18.30 0.67 12.34
CA ARG A 301 -19.06 -0.58 12.13
C ARG A 301 -18.64 -1.71 13.09
N MET A 302 -17.53 -1.55 13.80
CA MET A 302 -17.00 -2.52 14.77
C MET A 302 -17.59 -2.27 16.14
#